data_AF-A0A0G4P1S8-F1
#
_entry.id   AF-A0A0G4P1S8-F1
#
_cell.length_a   1.000
_cell.length_b   1.000
_cell.length_c   1.000
_cell.angle_alpha   90.00
_cell.angle_beta   90.00
_cell.angle_gamma   90.00
#
_symmetry.space_group_name_H-M   'P 1'
#
loop_
_entity.id
_entity.type
_entity.pdbx_description
1 polymer ?
#
loop_
_entity_poly.entity_id
_entity_poly.type
_entity_poly.pdbx_seq_one_letter_code
_entity_poly.pdbx_strand_id
1 'polypeptide(L)'
;MFSRSALRSLASELRWTAPSTISSAAPLQQRACLHQSASLMNSQQPQSQSASSHPESPLSATPRAQDTQPKSHQGVKASTFDETTMTPQTRAHVPIAKQPVAPTFNSPLEVTKSLMSQLPHLAGQKPHYVVAQLHARPYLLTEGDHIRLPFLMPKVKAGDILRFNRASALGSRDFTMKGTPTIDERIYECRVRVTGVDAEPLRIKEKTKRRQRHVKQAKSKHRYTLLRVMDVRVKTPDELLAEGAVVVEDSADSSVIEPRS
;
A
#
# COMPACT_ATOMS: atom_id res chain seq x y z
N MET A 1 -11.95 52.97 -20.71
CA MET A 1 -11.70 53.81 -19.51
C MET A 1 -12.22 53.01 -18.33
N PHE A 2 -11.45 52.52 -17.35
CA PHE A 2 -10.35 53.11 -16.59
C PHE A 2 -9.32 52.04 -16.18
N SER A 3 -8.07 52.51 -16.11
CA SER A 3 -6.86 51.85 -15.60
C SER A 3 -6.81 51.86 -14.06
N ARG A 4 -6.09 50.88 -13.46
CA ARG A 4 -5.30 50.96 -12.21
C ARG A 4 -4.73 49.57 -11.89
N SER A 5 -3.49 49.27 -12.27
CA SER A 5 -2.22 49.59 -11.58
C SER A 5 -1.77 48.45 -10.65
N ALA A 6 -0.68 47.80 -11.04
CA ALA A 6 0.07 46.81 -10.28
C ALA A 6 0.87 47.45 -9.13
N LEU A 7 1.05 46.70 -8.05
CA LEU A 7 2.15 46.93 -7.11
C LEU A 7 2.80 45.57 -6.78
N ARG A 8 4.05 45.44 -7.22
CA ARG A 8 5.04 44.48 -6.71
C ARG A 8 5.49 44.95 -5.33
N SER A 9 5.70 44.02 -4.40
CA SER A 9 6.60 44.25 -3.28
C SER A 9 7.51 43.03 -3.11
N LEU A 10 8.81 43.32 -3.13
CA LEU A 10 9.94 42.45 -2.85
C LEU A 10 10.37 42.70 -1.41
N ALA A 11 10.58 41.64 -0.63
CA ALA A 11 11.45 41.55 0.55
C ALA A 11 11.22 40.17 1.19
N SER A 12 12.16 39.47 1.79
CA SER A 12 13.62 39.47 1.85
C SER A 12 13.95 38.16 2.59
N GLU A 13 15.07 37.52 2.23
CA GLU A 13 15.61 36.40 3.00
C GLU A 13 15.78 36.79 4.48
N LEU A 14 15.32 35.93 5.39
CA LEU A 14 15.99 35.75 6.68
C LEU A 14 16.23 34.27 6.92
N ARG A 15 17.52 33.93 6.78
CA ARG A 15 18.14 32.65 7.10
C ARG A 15 18.37 32.64 8.61
N TRP A 16 17.72 31.75 9.36
CA TRP A 16 18.01 31.52 10.78
C TRP A 16 18.75 30.20 10.95
N THR A 17 20.01 30.30 11.34
CA THR A 17 20.86 29.19 11.79
C THR A 17 20.66 28.98 13.29
N ALA A 18 20.37 27.76 13.71
CA ALA A 18 20.33 27.37 15.12
C ALA A 18 21.71 26.82 15.55
N PRO A 19 22.26 27.23 16.70
CA PRO A 19 23.37 26.54 17.33
C PRO A 19 22.91 25.48 18.33
N SER A 20 23.70 24.42 18.42
CA SER A 20 23.70 23.35 19.42
C SER A 20 24.25 23.82 20.77
N THR A 21 23.74 23.29 21.89
CA THR A 21 24.50 22.60 22.98
C THR A 21 23.67 22.39 24.28
N ILE A 22 23.54 21.12 24.65
CA ILE A 22 23.75 20.43 25.96
C ILE A 22 23.17 20.99 27.30
N SER A 23 22.55 20.06 28.04
CA SER A 23 22.43 19.90 29.51
C SER A 23 21.35 20.65 30.31
N SER A 24 20.39 19.92 30.87
CA SER A 24 20.46 19.37 32.24
C SER A 24 19.08 18.94 32.75
N ALA A 25 19.08 17.94 33.62
CA ALA A 25 17.92 17.30 34.22
C ALA A 25 17.42 18.06 35.47
N ALA A 26 16.09 18.11 35.66
CA ALA A 26 15.42 17.80 36.93
C ALA A 26 13.88 17.91 36.77
N PRO A 27 13.08 17.10 37.47
CA PRO A 27 11.63 17.06 37.34
C PRO A 27 10.94 17.92 38.41
N LEU A 28 9.87 18.61 38.05
CA LEU A 28 8.92 19.15 39.02
C LEU A 28 7.50 18.75 38.65
N GLN A 29 6.91 18.02 39.59
CA GLN A 29 5.51 17.72 39.66
C GLN A 29 4.72 18.99 39.92
N GLN A 30 3.54 19.12 39.30
CA GLN A 30 2.41 19.75 39.97
C GLN A 30 1.09 19.22 39.39
N ARG A 31 0.40 18.48 40.25
CA ARG A 31 -1.03 18.19 40.18
C ARG A 31 -1.81 19.50 40.12
N ALA A 32 -2.83 19.55 39.28
CA ALA A 32 -3.99 20.39 39.51
C ALA A 32 -5.24 19.63 39.10
N CYS A 33 -6.14 19.50 40.07
CA CYS A 33 -7.36 18.70 40.07
C CYS A 33 -8.57 19.63 39.96
N LEU A 34 -9.61 19.16 39.27
CA LEU A 34 -11.02 19.61 39.32
C LEU A 34 -11.28 21.09 38.91
N HIS A 35 -12.37 21.44 38.22
CA HIS A 35 -13.74 21.35 38.68
C HIS A 35 -14.72 20.96 37.56
N GLN A 36 -15.62 20.04 37.93
CA GLN A 36 -16.91 19.81 37.29
C GLN A 36 -17.86 20.95 37.70
N SER A 37 -18.66 21.44 36.75
CA SER A 37 -19.89 22.15 37.06
C SER A 37 -20.99 21.61 36.15
N ALA A 38 -21.77 20.68 36.69
CA ALA A 38 -23.05 20.28 36.14
C ALA A 38 -24.09 21.30 36.58
N SER A 39 -24.73 21.97 35.63
CA SER A 39 -25.91 22.80 35.87
C SER A 39 -27.13 22.08 35.28
N LEU A 40 -27.87 21.41 36.17
CA LEU A 40 -29.26 21.01 35.99
C LEU A 40 -30.15 22.22 36.28
N MET A 41 -30.92 22.68 35.30
CA MET A 41 -32.13 23.47 35.55
C MET A 41 -33.30 22.84 34.80
N ASN A 42 -34.32 22.56 35.59
CA ASN A 42 -35.59 21.95 35.26
C ASN A 42 -36.64 23.04 35.00
N SER A 43 -37.75 22.65 34.37
CA SER A 43 -39.03 23.37 34.22
C SER A 43 -39.03 24.55 33.21
N GLN A 44 -39.99 24.78 32.32
CA GLN A 44 -41.45 24.53 32.31
C GLN A 44 -42.01 24.33 30.88
N GLN A 45 -43.10 23.56 30.78
CA GLN A 45 -44.03 23.49 29.62
C GLN A 45 -44.79 24.81 29.42
N PRO A 46 -45.36 25.04 28.22
CA PRO A 46 -46.83 24.99 28.14
C PRO A 46 -47.39 24.11 27.00
N GLN A 47 -48.60 23.62 27.25
CA GLN A 47 -49.49 22.87 26.37
C GLN A 47 -50.07 23.75 25.24
N SER A 48 -50.30 23.15 24.08
CA SER A 48 -51.41 23.55 23.19
C SER A 48 -51.93 22.34 22.42
N GLN A 49 -53.24 22.14 22.53
CA GLN A 49 -54.05 21.07 21.98
C GLN A 49 -54.33 21.30 20.48
N SER A 50 -54.40 20.23 19.70
CA SER A 50 -55.38 20.13 18.60
C SER A 50 -55.59 18.67 18.20
N ALA A 51 -56.87 18.33 18.12
CA ALA A 51 -57.42 17.02 17.80
C ALA A 51 -57.40 16.74 16.29
N SER A 52 -57.34 15.45 15.90
CA SER A 52 -58.43 14.80 15.13
C SER A 52 -58.02 13.40 14.61
N SER A 53 -58.79 12.40 15.05
CA SER A 53 -59.36 11.26 14.31
C SER A 53 -58.46 10.36 13.44
N HIS A 54 -58.27 9.13 13.91
CA HIS A 54 -58.29 7.92 13.06
C HIS A 54 -59.73 7.67 12.53
N PRO A 55 -59.88 6.85 11.49
CA PRO A 55 -60.32 5.49 11.79
C PRO A 55 -59.59 4.38 11.02
N GLU A 56 -59.64 3.22 11.65
CA GLU A 56 -59.18 1.90 11.22
C GLU A 56 -60.03 1.33 10.07
N SER A 57 -59.48 0.39 9.32
CA SER A 57 -60.16 -0.88 8.93
C SER A 57 -59.22 -1.83 8.17
N PRO A 58 -59.49 -3.16 8.19
CA PRO A 58 -58.48 -4.22 8.26
C PRO A 58 -58.49 -5.18 7.04
N LEU A 59 -57.85 -6.35 7.20
CA LEU A 59 -57.87 -7.58 6.35
C LEU A 59 -56.70 -7.66 5.35
N SER A 60 -55.94 -8.75 5.17
CA SER A 60 -55.93 -10.10 5.75
C SER A 60 -54.56 -10.74 5.48
N ALA A 61 -54.04 -11.44 6.49
CA ALA A 61 -52.91 -12.34 6.36
C ALA A 61 -53.38 -13.65 5.69
N THR A 62 -52.68 -14.08 4.63
CA THR A 62 -52.71 -15.47 4.15
C THR A 62 -51.27 -15.98 4.10
N PRO A 63 -50.91 -17.07 4.80
CA PRO A 63 -49.65 -17.76 4.57
C PRO A 63 -49.87 -18.77 3.45
N ARG A 64 -49.33 -18.50 2.25
CA ARG A 64 -49.24 -19.52 1.21
C ARG A 64 -47.88 -20.20 1.30
N ALA A 65 -47.89 -21.38 1.90
CA ALA A 65 -46.84 -22.37 1.74
C ALA A 65 -46.69 -22.72 0.25
N GLN A 66 -45.48 -22.58 -0.28
CA GLN A 66 -45.05 -23.30 -1.48
C GLN A 66 -43.80 -24.08 -1.11
N ASP A 67 -44.05 -25.35 -0.83
CA ASP A 67 -43.11 -26.45 -0.97
C ASP A 67 -42.76 -26.55 -2.46
N THR A 68 -41.49 -26.35 -2.80
CA THR A 68 -40.90 -26.78 -4.06
C THR A 68 -39.60 -27.50 -3.76
N GLN A 69 -39.73 -28.83 -3.65
CA GLN A 69 -38.65 -29.79 -3.84
C GLN A 69 -37.74 -29.39 -5.03
N PRO A 70 -36.41 -29.31 -4.84
CA PRO A 70 -35.50 -29.30 -5.96
C PRO A 70 -35.35 -30.73 -6.51
N LYS A 71 -35.72 -30.90 -7.79
CA LYS A 71 -35.44 -32.10 -8.57
C LYS A 71 -33.92 -32.31 -8.67
N SER A 72 -33.53 -33.53 -8.38
CA SER A 72 -32.22 -34.13 -8.56
C SER A 72 -31.75 -34.04 -10.03
N HIS A 73 -30.63 -33.39 -10.26
CA HIS A 73 -29.77 -33.68 -11.40
C HIS A 73 -28.52 -34.41 -10.89
N GLN A 74 -28.54 -35.74 -11.05
CA GLN A 74 -27.35 -36.55 -11.25
C GLN A 74 -26.62 -35.99 -12.50
N GLY A 75 -25.30 -35.93 -12.63
CA GLY A 75 -24.20 -36.27 -11.75
C GLY A 75 -22.91 -35.88 -12.48
N VAL A 76 -21.93 -35.37 -11.75
CA VAL A 76 -20.53 -35.39 -12.20
C VAL A 76 -19.74 -35.83 -10.98
N LYS A 77 -19.01 -36.93 -11.15
CA LYS A 77 -18.29 -37.68 -10.12
C LYS A 77 -17.36 -36.74 -9.33
N ALA A 78 -17.73 -36.45 -8.08
CA ALA A 78 -16.83 -35.90 -7.09
C ALA A 78 -16.08 -37.07 -6.44
N SER A 79 -14.78 -37.14 -6.68
CA SER A 79 -13.88 -37.94 -5.86
C SER A 79 -13.91 -37.38 -4.44
N THR A 80 -14.30 -38.24 -3.51
CA THR A 80 -14.18 -38.06 -2.06
C THR A 80 -12.75 -37.64 -1.72
N PHE A 81 -12.58 -36.44 -1.18
CA PHE A 81 -11.34 -36.04 -0.52
C PHE A 81 -11.72 -35.63 0.90
N ASP A 82 -11.33 -36.48 1.84
CA ASP A 82 -11.55 -36.31 3.27
C ASP A 82 -10.93 -35.01 3.78
N GLU A 83 -11.73 -34.30 4.57
CA GLU A 83 -11.40 -33.07 5.25
C GLU A 83 -10.72 -33.42 6.58
N THR A 84 -9.40 -33.59 6.57
CA THR A 84 -8.60 -33.59 7.81
C THR A 84 -7.16 -33.15 7.54
N THR A 85 -6.84 -31.94 8.02
CA THR A 85 -5.52 -31.52 8.50
C THR A 85 -4.30 -31.89 7.62
N MET A 86 -4.14 -31.23 6.47
CA MET A 86 -2.87 -31.26 5.73
C MET A 86 -2.43 -29.84 5.41
N THR A 87 -1.51 -29.30 6.23
CA THR A 87 -0.62 -28.23 5.76
C THR A 87 0.15 -28.78 4.55
N PRO A 88 0.03 -28.20 3.35
CA PRO A 88 0.71 -28.73 2.18
C PRO A 88 2.23 -28.64 2.38
N GLN A 89 2.89 -29.80 2.50
CA GLN A 89 4.33 -29.88 2.73
C GLN A 89 5.16 -29.59 1.46
N THR A 90 4.55 -29.66 0.28
CA THR A 90 5.25 -29.50 -1.00
C THR A 90 4.43 -28.64 -1.97
N ARG A 91 5.12 -27.83 -2.80
CA ARG A 91 4.54 -26.92 -3.82
C ARG A 91 3.51 -27.60 -4.74
N ALA A 92 3.64 -28.91 -4.97
CA ALA A 92 2.77 -29.69 -5.83
C ALA A 92 1.31 -29.80 -5.35
N HIS A 93 1.03 -29.63 -4.04
CA HIS A 93 -0.32 -29.75 -3.50
C HIS A 93 -1.11 -28.42 -3.55
N VAL A 94 -0.50 -27.32 -4.01
CA VAL A 94 -1.20 -26.05 -4.15
C VAL A 94 -1.97 -26.03 -5.48
N PRO A 95 -3.29 -25.77 -5.48
CA PRO A 95 -4.08 -25.68 -6.71
C PRO A 95 -3.46 -24.71 -7.72
N ILE A 96 -3.43 -25.07 -9.01
CA ILE A 96 -2.77 -24.30 -10.10
C ILE A 96 -3.21 -22.82 -10.11
N ALA A 97 -4.49 -22.53 -9.85
CA ALA A 97 -5.00 -21.15 -9.79
C ALA A 97 -4.41 -20.29 -8.66
N LYS A 98 -3.83 -20.93 -7.63
CA LYS A 98 -3.14 -20.28 -6.50
C LYS A 98 -1.61 -20.40 -6.62
N GLN A 99 -1.10 -21.10 -7.63
CA GLN A 99 0.34 -21.15 -7.87
C GLN A 99 0.79 -19.79 -8.42
N PRO A 100 1.97 -19.30 -8.02
CA PRO A 100 2.51 -18.06 -8.54
C PRO A 100 2.69 -18.20 -10.05
N VAL A 101 2.12 -17.25 -10.81
CA VAL A 101 2.32 -17.16 -12.25
C VAL A 101 3.81 -17.00 -12.51
N ALA A 102 4.41 -17.97 -13.21
CA ALA A 102 5.81 -17.90 -13.57
C ALA A 102 6.02 -16.68 -14.48
N PRO A 103 7.11 -15.92 -14.30
CA PRO A 103 7.45 -14.86 -15.24
C PRO A 103 7.68 -15.47 -16.63
N THR A 104 6.94 -14.99 -17.62
CA THR A 104 7.09 -15.42 -19.01
C THR A 104 8.23 -14.64 -19.65
N PHE A 105 9.32 -15.32 -19.97
CA PHE A 105 10.49 -14.75 -20.63
C PHE A 105 10.58 -15.29 -22.05
N ASN A 106 10.52 -14.41 -23.06
CA ASN A 106 10.59 -14.81 -24.46
C ASN A 106 12.03 -14.79 -25.02
N SER A 107 12.96 -14.10 -24.34
CA SER A 107 14.36 -13.96 -24.75
C SER A 107 15.31 -14.23 -23.57
N PRO A 108 16.54 -14.72 -23.86
CA PRO A 108 17.59 -14.82 -22.85
C PRO A 108 17.94 -13.44 -22.29
N LEU A 109 18.51 -13.42 -21.08
CA LEU A 109 18.96 -12.18 -20.45
C LEU A 109 20.27 -11.76 -21.12
N GLU A 110 20.30 -10.58 -21.72
CA GLU A 110 21.52 -10.00 -22.29
C GLU A 110 22.18 -9.12 -21.24
N VAL A 111 23.40 -9.49 -20.84
CA VAL A 111 24.18 -8.76 -19.83
C VAL A 111 25.45 -8.24 -20.47
N THR A 112 25.77 -6.96 -20.28
CA THR A 112 26.99 -6.39 -20.81
C THR A 112 28.22 -6.81 -20.01
N LYS A 113 29.38 -6.84 -20.67
CA LYS A 113 30.65 -7.20 -20.02
C LYS A 113 31.01 -6.23 -18.90
N SER A 114 30.80 -4.93 -19.12
CA SER A 114 31.00 -3.92 -18.08
C SER A 114 30.17 -4.22 -16.84
N LEU A 115 28.88 -4.52 -17.02
CA LEU A 115 27.98 -4.91 -15.93
C LEU A 115 28.47 -6.17 -15.21
N MET A 116 28.86 -7.22 -15.93
CA MET A 116 29.39 -8.46 -15.34
C MET A 116 30.64 -8.23 -14.49
N SER A 117 31.50 -7.28 -14.87
CA SER A 117 32.71 -6.94 -14.10
C SER A 117 32.42 -6.18 -12.80
N GLN A 118 31.40 -5.31 -12.82
CA GLN A 118 31.04 -4.43 -11.70
C GLN A 118 30.03 -5.06 -10.74
N LEU A 119 29.18 -5.97 -11.22
CA LEU A 119 28.13 -6.63 -10.44
C LEU A 119 28.64 -7.32 -9.15
N PRO A 120 29.82 -8.00 -9.13
CA PRO A 120 30.38 -8.54 -7.89
C PRO A 120 30.60 -7.50 -6.79
N HIS A 121 31.04 -6.30 -7.16
CA HIS A 121 31.30 -5.21 -6.22
C HIS A 121 30.00 -4.70 -5.61
N LEU A 122 28.96 -4.53 -6.43
CA LEU A 122 27.63 -4.17 -5.96
C LEU A 122 27.04 -5.26 -5.07
N ALA A 123 27.10 -6.53 -5.49
CA ALA A 123 26.52 -7.65 -4.76
C ALA A 123 27.20 -7.91 -3.40
N GLY A 124 28.53 -7.75 -3.32
CA GLY A 124 29.30 -7.93 -2.09
C GLY A 124 29.05 -6.84 -1.05
N GLN A 125 28.66 -5.64 -1.47
CA GLN A 125 28.51 -4.50 -0.57
C GLN A 125 27.08 -4.37 -0.01
N LYS A 126 26.81 -5.02 1.12
CA LYS A 126 25.59 -4.81 1.91
C LYS A 126 25.70 -3.55 2.80
N PRO A 127 24.59 -2.86 3.13
CA PRO A 127 23.21 -3.11 2.73
C PRO A 127 22.86 -2.56 1.34
N HIS A 128 21.84 -3.13 0.71
CA HIS A 128 21.32 -2.70 -0.59
C HIS A 128 20.05 -1.86 -0.43
N TYR A 129 19.88 -0.87 -1.31
CA TYR A 129 18.62 -0.17 -1.50
C TYR A 129 18.09 -0.40 -2.92
N VAL A 130 16.78 -0.32 -3.08
CA VAL A 130 16.11 -0.43 -4.37
C VAL A 130 15.05 0.66 -4.51
N VAL A 131 14.97 1.27 -5.69
CA VAL A 131 13.88 2.17 -6.06
C VAL A 131 12.86 1.36 -6.86
N ALA A 132 11.94 0.70 -6.15
CA ALA A 132 10.90 -0.12 -6.76
C ALA A 132 9.74 0.73 -7.28
N GLN A 133 9.17 0.35 -8.42
CA GLN A 133 8.01 1.04 -9.00
C GLN A 133 6.76 0.20 -8.84
N LEU A 134 5.80 0.68 -8.05
CA LEU A 134 4.49 0.06 -7.90
C LEU A 134 3.41 0.99 -8.45
N HIS A 135 2.69 0.55 -9.48
CA HIS A 135 1.72 1.36 -10.23
C HIS A 135 2.25 2.76 -10.61
N ALA A 136 3.46 2.79 -11.22
CA ALA A 136 4.16 4.00 -11.66
C ALA A 136 4.52 4.99 -10.52
N ARG A 137 4.48 4.55 -9.26
CA ARG A 137 4.97 5.33 -8.11
C ARG A 137 6.29 4.72 -7.62
N PRO A 138 7.38 5.51 -7.55
CA PRO A 138 8.65 5.02 -7.02
C PRO A 138 8.60 4.97 -5.49
N TYR A 139 9.17 3.91 -4.93
CA TYR A 139 9.41 3.75 -3.50
C TYR A 139 10.87 3.39 -3.30
N LEU A 140 11.59 4.19 -2.52
CA LEU A 140 12.96 3.89 -2.08
C LEU A 140 12.88 2.96 -0.87
N LEU A 141 13.43 1.76 -1.02
CA LEU A 141 13.25 0.66 -0.08
C LEU A 141 14.59 0.04 0.31
N THR A 142 14.69 -0.33 1.56
CA THR A 142 15.73 -1.16 2.15
C THR A 142 15.12 -2.36 2.86
N GLU A 143 15.94 -3.34 3.22
CA GLU A 143 15.50 -4.51 3.99
C GLU A 143 14.89 -4.09 5.34
N GLY A 144 13.72 -4.61 5.68
CA GLY A 144 13.04 -4.31 6.94
C GLY A 144 12.10 -3.09 6.92
N ASP A 145 12.08 -2.32 5.83
CA ASP A 145 11.20 -1.15 5.72
C ASP A 145 9.71 -1.51 5.73
N HIS A 146 8.90 -0.59 6.28
CA HIS A 146 7.45 -0.70 6.29
C HIS A 146 6.84 0.33 5.34
N ILE A 147 6.07 -0.14 4.36
CA ILE A 147 5.47 0.69 3.31
C ILE A 147 3.96 0.72 3.50
N ARG A 148 3.39 1.92 3.55
CA ARG A 148 1.94 2.14 3.52
C ARG A 148 1.53 2.59 2.13
N LEU A 149 0.90 1.70 1.36
CA LEU A 149 0.45 2.01 0.01
C LEU A 149 -0.80 2.89 0.03
N PRO A 150 -0.90 3.90 -0.85
CA PRO A 150 -2.03 4.84 -0.91
C PRO A 150 -3.29 4.23 -1.56
N PHE A 151 -3.48 2.92 -1.48
CA PHE A 151 -4.63 2.19 -2.00
C PHE A 151 -4.74 0.81 -1.34
N LEU A 152 -5.93 0.22 -1.45
CA LEU A 152 -6.17 -1.18 -1.13
C LEU A 152 -5.76 -2.04 -2.32
N MET A 153 -4.75 -2.88 -2.13
CA MET A 153 -4.31 -3.84 -3.14
C MET A 153 -5.34 -4.97 -3.23
N PRO A 154 -5.93 -5.23 -4.41
CA PRO A 154 -6.90 -6.31 -4.56
C PRO A 154 -6.19 -7.66 -4.60
N LYS A 155 -6.91 -8.72 -4.21
CA LYS A 155 -6.46 -10.13 -4.32
C LYS A 155 -5.19 -10.47 -3.54
N VAL A 156 -4.83 -9.68 -2.55
CA VAL A 156 -3.76 -10.00 -1.60
C VAL A 156 -4.33 -10.16 -0.19
N LYS A 157 -3.78 -11.10 0.56
CA LYS A 157 -4.10 -11.36 1.96
C LYS A 157 -2.89 -11.04 2.83
N ALA A 158 -3.16 -10.78 4.11
CA ALA A 158 -2.09 -10.65 5.09
C ALA A 158 -1.30 -11.97 5.14
N GLY A 159 0.02 -11.88 5.08
CA GLY A 159 0.93 -13.01 4.99
C GLY A 159 1.46 -13.32 3.59
N ASP A 160 0.80 -12.84 2.53
CA ASP A 160 1.24 -13.09 1.16
C ASP A 160 2.62 -12.43 0.90
N ILE A 161 3.44 -13.09 0.08
CA ILE A 161 4.75 -12.60 -0.33
C ILE A 161 4.66 -12.17 -1.80
N LEU A 162 5.02 -10.92 -2.06
CA LEU A 162 5.03 -10.29 -3.37
C LEU A 162 6.47 -10.12 -3.82
N ARG A 163 6.75 -10.44 -5.09
CA ARG A 163 8.02 -10.08 -5.74
C ARG A 163 7.81 -8.77 -6.51
N PHE A 164 8.63 -7.77 -6.23
CA PHE A 164 8.65 -6.54 -7.01
C PHE A 164 9.58 -6.73 -8.21
N ASN A 165 8.98 -6.70 -9.39
CA ASN A 165 9.66 -6.97 -10.66
C ASN A 165 10.21 -5.71 -11.33
N ARG A 166 9.73 -4.52 -10.92
CA ARG A 166 10.12 -3.25 -11.52
C ARG A 166 10.93 -2.42 -10.55
N ALA A 167 12.17 -2.15 -10.91
CA ALA A 167 13.07 -1.25 -10.19
C ALA A 167 13.72 -0.28 -11.16
N SER A 168 13.74 1.00 -10.79
CA SER A 168 14.42 2.05 -11.56
C SER A 168 15.91 2.08 -11.28
N ALA A 169 16.28 1.83 -10.01
CA ALA A 169 17.65 1.87 -9.53
C ALA A 169 17.82 0.83 -8.42
N LEU A 170 19.00 0.26 -8.35
CA LEU A 170 19.43 -0.70 -7.33
C LEU A 170 20.85 -0.33 -6.95
N GLY A 171 21.16 -0.20 -5.67
CA GLY A 171 22.47 0.29 -5.25
C GLY A 171 22.90 -0.22 -3.89
N SER A 172 24.20 -0.11 -3.67
CA SER A 172 24.84 -0.14 -2.36
C SER A 172 25.26 1.29 -1.98
N ARG A 173 26.12 1.41 -0.97
CA ARG A 173 26.71 2.69 -0.59
C ARG A 173 27.48 3.38 -1.73
N ASP A 174 28.35 2.62 -2.42
CA ASP A 174 29.34 3.17 -3.36
C ASP A 174 29.00 2.86 -4.83
N PHE A 175 28.14 1.89 -5.10
CA PHE A 175 27.77 1.47 -6.47
C PHE A 175 26.27 1.59 -6.68
N THR A 176 25.85 2.13 -7.83
CA THR A 176 24.43 2.17 -8.21
C THR A 176 24.24 1.71 -9.64
N MET A 177 23.45 0.65 -9.82
CA MET A 177 22.93 0.22 -11.10
C MET A 177 21.67 1.00 -11.44
N LYS A 178 21.65 1.65 -12.61
CA LYS A 178 20.46 2.36 -13.12
C LYS A 178 19.89 1.60 -14.32
N GLY A 179 18.57 1.46 -14.35
CA GLY A 179 17.86 0.86 -15.48
C GLY A 179 17.35 1.92 -16.44
N THR A 180 17.38 1.62 -17.73
CA THR A 180 16.83 2.46 -18.81
C THR A 180 15.72 1.68 -19.52
N PRO A 181 14.43 1.80 -19.13
CA PRO A 181 13.81 2.54 -18.03
C PRO A 181 13.66 1.74 -16.71
N THR A 182 13.90 0.43 -16.72
CA THR A 182 13.74 -0.48 -15.58
C THR A 182 14.83 -1.54 -15.67
N ILE A 183 15.35 -1.96 -14.51
CA ILE A 183 16.32 -3.05 -14.39
C ILE A 183 15.60 -4.38 -14.62
N ASP A 184 16.24 -5.32 -15.32
CA ASP A 184 15.67 -6.65 -15.50
C ASP A 184 15.45 -7.35 -14.14
N GLU A 185 14.26 -7.93 -13.97
CA GLU A 185 13.82 -8.65 -12.78
C GLU A 185 14.64 -9.91 -12.46
N ARG A 186 15.48 -10.36 -13.40
CA ARG A 186 16.39 -11.50 -13.17
C ARG A 186 17.65 -11.10 -12.39
N ILE A 187 18.06 -9.84 -12.46
CA ILE A 187 19.31 -9.37 -11.83
C ILE A 187 19.16 -9.22 -10.31
N TYR A 188 17.93 -9.04 -9.83
CA TYR A 188 17.66 -8.78 -8.41
C TYR A 188 16.40 -9.47 -7.93
N GLU A 189 16.32 -9.63 -6.61
CA GLU A 189 15.10 -10.06 -5.93
C GLU A 189 14.72 -9.05 -4.86
N CYS A 190 13.53 -8.47 -4.99
CA CYS A 190 12.91 -7.67 -3.95
C CYS A 190 11.63 -8.37 -3.49
N ARG A 191 11.69 -8.96 -2.30
CA ARG A 191 10.56 -9.70 -1.71
C ARG A 191 9.92 -8.86 -0.62
N VAL A 192 8.61 -8.73 -0.68
CA VAL A 192 7.84 -7.91 0.24
C VAL A 192 6.66 -8.71 0.77
N ARG A 193 6.49 -8.71 2.08
CA ARG A 193 5.37 -9.38 2.75
C ARG A 193 4.23 -8.40 2.95
N VAL A 194 3.01 -8.84 2.70
CA VAL A 194 1.80 -8.10 3.05
C VAL A 194 1.55 -8.26 4.55
N THR A 195 1.67 -7.17 5.30
CA THR A 195 1.40 -7.17 6.76
C THR A 195 -0.10 -7.13 7.02
N GLY A 196 -0.85 -6.33 6.26
CA GLY A 196 -2.29 -6.21 6.44
C GLY A 196 -2.89 -5.00 5.75
N VAL A 197 -4.09 -4.62 6.19
CA VAL A 197 -4.82 -3.46 5.68
C VAL A 197 -5.13 -2.52 6.85
N ASP A 198 -4.78 -1.26 6.68
CA ASP A 198 -5.08 -0.16 7.59
C ASP A 198 -6.20 0.72 7.02
N ALA A 199 -6.90 1.44 7.88
CA ALA A 199 -7.93 2.40 7.49
C ALA A 199 -7.72 3.73 8.21
N GLU A 200 -7.83 4.84 7.47
CA GLU A 200 -7.82 6.15 8.11
C GLU A 200 -9.06 6.37 9.01
N PRO A 201 -8.99 7.34 9.94
CA PRO A 201 -10.16 7.80 10.67
C PRO A 201 -11.26 8.28 9.71
N LEU A 202 -12.52 8.04 10.08
CA LEU A 202 -13.68 8.45 9.27
C LEU A 202 -13.74 9.99 9.19
N ARG A 203 -13.60 10.53 7.99
CA ARG A 203 -13.81 11.96 7.70
C ARG A 203 -15.22 12.17 7.16
N ILE A 204 -15.88 13.25 7.59
CA ILE A 204 -17.20 13.66 7.09
C ILE A 204 -17.07 15.05 6.48
N LYS A 205 -17.15 15.14 5.15
CA LYS A 205 -17.15 16.41 4.42
C LYS A 205 -18.57 16.88 4.22
N GLU A 206 -18.93 17.95 4.91
CA GLU A 206 -20.21 18.60 4.73
C GLU A 206 -20.23 19.43 3.43
N LYS A 207 -21.22 19.21 2.57
CA LYS A 207 -21.47 19.96 1.35
C LYS A 207 -22.84 20.60 1.44
N THR A 208 -22.88 21.92 1.64
CA THR A 208 -24.10 22.72 1.66
C THR A 208 -23.96 23.94 0.77
N LYS A 209 -25.09 24.55 0.40
CA LYS A 209 -25.14 25.84 -0.30
C LYS A 209 -25.64 26.92 0.67
N ARG A 210 -25.26 28.17 0.43
CA ARG A 210 -25.75 29.28 1.25
C ARG A 210 -27.27 29.36 1.18
N ARG A 211 -27.94 29.61 2.33
CA ARG A 211 -29.41 29.68 2.47
C ARG A 211 -30.16 28.39 2.09
N GLN A 212 -29.50 27.25 2.09
CA GLN A 212 -30.13 25.95 1.87
C GLN A 212 -30.08 25.12 3.16
N ARG A 213 -31.24 24.60 3.60
CA ARG A 213 -31.33 23.77 4.82
C ARG A 213 -30.77 22.37 4.60
N HIS A 214 -30.80 21.88 3.36
CA HIS A 214 -30.27 20.57 3.02
C HIS A 214 -28.73 20.58 3.00
N VAL A 215 -28.17 19.67 3.78
CA VAL A 215 -26.75 19.45 3.94
C VAL A 215 -26.40 18.05 3.46
N LYS A 216 -25.51 17.93 2.47
CA LYS A 216 -25.02 16.63 2.00
C LYS A 216 -23.72 16.26 2.72
N GLN A 217 -23.77 15.21 3.53
CA GLN A 217 -22.58 14.66 4.18
C GLN A 217 -21.89 13.63 3.27
N ALA A 218 -20.66 13.91 2.85
CA ALA A 218 -19.81 12.95 2.13
C ALA A 218 -18.84 12.29 3.11
N LYS A 219 -19.04 11.01 3.39
CA LYS A 219 -18.20 10.21 4.30
C LYS A 219 -17.02 9.61 3.53
N SER A 220 -15.83 9.65 4.11
CA SER A 220 -14.59 9.11 3.53
C SER A 220 -13.80 8.34 4.58
N LYS A 221 -13.50 7.07 4.29
CA LYS A 221 -12.66 6.18 5.10
C LYS A 221 -11.82 5.33 4.18
N HIS A 222 -10.71 5.87 3.69
CA HIS A 222 -9.82 5.17 2.77
C HIS A 222 -9.09 4.00 3.44
N ARG A 223 -8.78 2.96 2.65
CA ARG A 223 -8.02 1.79 3.08
C ARG A 223 -6.65 1.78 2.42
N TYR A 224 -5.65 1.35 3.18
CA TYR A 224 -4.25 1.33 2.78
C TYR A 224 -3.67 -0.06 3.01
N THR A 225 -2.82 -0.51 2.10
CA THR A 225 -2.14 -1.80 2.24
C THR A 225 -0.81 -1.57 2.95
N LEU A 226 -0.57 -2.31 4.02
CA LEU A 226 0.69 -2.30 4.75
C LEU A 226 1.56 -3.44 4.25
N LEU A 227 2.77 -3.11 3.86
CA LEU A 227 3.79 -4.02 3.38
C LEU A 227 5.05 -3.93 4.25
N ARG A 228 5.79 -5.02 4.36
CA ARG A 228 7.11 -5.07 4.99
C ARG A 228 8.12 -5.66 4.00
N VAL A 229 9.20 -4.96 3.74
CA VAL A 229 10.28 -5.43 2.86
C VAL A 229 11.03 -6.54 3.59
N MET A 230 11.06 -7.72 2.99
CA MET A 230 11.71 -8.90 3.56
C MET A 230 13.17 -8.94 3.15
N ASP A 231 13.43 -8.94 1.85
CA ASP A 231 14.76 -9.09 1.29
C ASP A 231 14.93 -8.14 0.10
N VAL A 232 16.08 -7.48 0.03
CA VAL A 232 16.57 -6.77 -1.16
C VAL A 232 17.92 -7.39 -1.50
N ARG A 233 17.96 -8.24 -2.53
CA ARG A 233 19.15 -9.00 -2.91
C ARG A 233 19.50 -8.75 -4.37
N VAL A 234 20.79 -8.58 -4.62
CA VAL A 234 21.39 -8.57 -5.97
C VAL A 234 21.93 -9.96 -6.25
N LYS A 235 21.63 -10.53 -7.43
CA LYS A 235 22.18 -11.82 -7.84
C LYS A 235 23.65 -11.69 -8.23
N THR A 236 24.43 -12.73 -7.97
CA THR A 236 25.84 -12.79 -8.36
C THR A 236 25.96 -13.12 -9.86
N PRO A 237 27.09 -12.80 -10.53
CA PRO A 237 27.28 -13.17 -11.93
C PRO A 237 27.18 -14.68 -12.16
N ASP A 238 27.65 -15.50 -11.22
CA ASP A 238 27.59 -16.96 -11.31
C ASP A 238 26.13 -17.46 -11.35
N GLU A 239 25.26 -16.86 -10.52
CA GLU A 239 23.83 -17.14 -10.52
C GLU A 239 23.17 -16.74 -11.85
N LEU A 240 23.57 -15.60 -12.42
CA LEU A 240 23.04 -15.15 -13.71
C LEU A 240 23.46 -16.05 -14.87
N LEU A 241 24.71 -16.52 -14.89
CA LEU A 241 25.20 -17.46 -15.91
C LEU A 241 24.49 -18.82 -15.78
N ALA A 242 24.24 -19.28 -14.55
CA ALA A 242 23.47 -20.50 -14.30
C ALA A 242 22.02 -20.39 -14.79
N GLU A 243 21.42 -19.19 -14.73
CA GLU A 243 20.09 -18.90 -15.28
C GLU A 243 20.07 -18.72 -16.81
N GLY A 244 21.22 -18.83 -17.48
CA GLY A 244 21.35 -18.76 -18.94
C GLY A 244 21.49 -17.34 -19.49
N ALA A 245 22.10 -16.43 -18.73
CA ALA A 245 22.46 -15.10 -19.22
C ALA A 245 23.51 -15.19 -20.36
N VAL A 246 23.27 -14.42 -21.42
CA VAL A 246 24.18 -14.28 -22.56
C VAL A 246 24.97 -12.99 -22.39
N VAL A 247 26.30 -13.08 -22.46
CA VAL A 247 27.18 -11.92 -22.33
C VAL A 247 27.32 -11.24 -23.71
N VAL A 248 26.96 -9.96 -23.77
CA VAL A 248 27.04 -9.13 -24.99
C VAL A 248 28.12 -8.06 -24.80
N GLU A 249 28.76 -7.65 -25.90
CA GLU A 249 29.67 -6.49 -25.90
C GLU A 249 28.92 -5.20 -25.53
N ASP A 250 29.66 -4.22 -24.98
CA ASP A 250 29.06 -3.00 -24.46
C ASP A 250 28.41 -2.17 -25.59
N SER A 251 27.08 -2.03 -25.54
CA SER A 251 26.30 -1.09 -26.33
C SER A 251 25.79 0.05 -25.44
N ALA A 252 25.61 1.24 -26.02
CA ALA A 252 25.37 2.49 -25.30
C ALA A 252 24.07 2.52 -24.45
N ASP A 253 23.11 1.63 -24.73
CA ASP A 253 21.77 1.63 -24.11
C ASP A 253 21.62 0.67 -22.90
N SER A 254 22.73 0.05 -22.48
CA SER A 254 22.71 -0.95 -21.39
C SER A 254 22.67 -0.34 -19.98
N SER A 255 22.20 -1.10 -19.00
CA SER A 255 22.22 -0.69 -17.59
C SER A 255 23.65 -0.56 -17.07
N VAL A 256 24.05 0.67 -16.75
CA VAL A 256 25.40 1.00 -16.27
C VAL A 256 25.42 1.03 -14.73
N ILE A 257 26.48 0.47 -14.13
CA ILE A 257 26.80 0.67 -12.72
C ILE A 257 27.75 1.87 -12.60
N GLU A 258 27.26 2.93 -11.98
CA GLU A 258 28.06 4.12 -11.71
C GLU A 258 28.65 4.04 -10.30
N PRO A 259 29.97 4.29 -10.13
CA PRO A 259 30.51 4.58 -8.82
C PRO A 259 29.96 5.92 -8.34
N ARG A 260 29.62 5.99 -7.06
CA ARG A 260 29.18 7.22 -6.43
C ARG A 260 30.40 8.15 -6.26
N SER A 261 30.39 9.27 -6.96
CA SER A 261 31.38 10.35 -6.84
C SER A 261 31.19 11.21 -5.59
#